data_AF-A0A6G7BZE7-F1
#
_entry.id   AF-A0A6G7BZE7-F1
#
_cell.length_a   1.000
_cell.length_b   1.000
_cell.length_c   1.000
_cell.angle_alpha   90.00
_cell.angle_beta   90.00
_cell.angle_gamma   90.00
#
_symmetry.space_group_name_H-M   'P 1'
#
loop_
_entity.id
_entity.type
_entity.pdbx_description
1 polymer ?
#
loop_
_entity_poly.entity_id
_entity_poly.type
_entity_poly.pdbx_seq_one_letter_code
_entity_poly.pdbx_strand_id
1 'polypeptide(L)'
;MNHIDIDLIKQNMFDNSDLIKQFVSMYLIQTPVDLDNLRNALAEGDHQKIADAAHHIKPTMDYIGAFHLKAKFEELEMNAKNQESLEGLRATFHVLDIEMKELLFELEQYEKTI
;
A
#
# COMPACT_ATOMS: atom_id res chain seq x y z
N MET A 1 12.32 -9.55 -5.62
CA MET A 1 11.68 -9.20 -4.34
C MET A 1 10.30 -9.86 -4.33
N ASN A 2 9.72 -10.15 -3.17
CA ASN A 2 8.49 -10.93 -3.05
C ASN A 2 7.23 -10.09 -3.31
N HIS A 3 7.29 -8.78 -3.07
CA HIS A 3 6.14 -7.89 -3.23
C HIS A 3 6.32 -6.80 -4.29
N ILE A 4 7.56 -6.39 -4.57
CA ILE A 4 7.84 -5.36 -5.58
C ILE A 4 8.51 -5.91 -6.85
N ASP A 5 8.21 -5.25 -7.96
CA ASP A 5 8.83 -5.48 -9.27
C ASP A 5 9.76 -4.30 -9.63
N ILE A 6 11.07 -4.53 -9.54
CA ILE A 6 12.09 -3.51 -9.82
C ILE A 6 12.09 -3.10 -11.29
N ASP A 7 11.88 -4.04 -12.21
CA ASP A 7 11.90 -3.74 -13.64
C ASP A 7 10.70 -2.86 -14.01
N LEU A 8 9.54 -3.12 -13.41
CA LEU A 8 8.37 -2.27 -13.55
C LEU A 8 8.59 -0.88 -12.94
N ILE A 9 9.20 -0.77 -11.76
CA ILE A 9 9.52 0.53 -11.14
C ILE A 9 10.42 1.34 -12.08
N LYS A 10 11.47 0.71 -12.62
CA LYS A 10 12.36 1.35 -13.60
C LYS A 10 11.60 1.80 -14.83
N GLN A 11 10.77 0.92 -15.42
CA GLN A 11 9.97 1.24 -16.59
C GLN A 11 9.03 2.44 -16.33
N ASN A 12 8.33 2.45 -15.17
CA ASN A 12 7.42 3.52 -14.77
C ASN A 12 8.14 4.86 -14.59
N MET A 13 9.43 4.84 -14.25
CA MET A 13 10.28 6.02 -14.06
C MET A 13 11.24 6.26 -15.24
N PHE A 14 10.95 5.69 -16.42
CA PHE A 14 11.74 5.86 -17.65
C PHE A 14 13.22 5.48 -17.52
N ASP A 15 13.52 4.51 -16.65
CA ASP A 15 14.87 4.06 -16.27
C ASP A 15 15.78 5.21 -15.77
N ASN A 16 15.18 6.31 -15.31
CA ASN A 16 15.90 7.48 -14.82
C ASN A 16 16.18 7.34 -13.31
N SER A 17 17.45 7.15 -12.95
CA SER A 17 17.87 6.92 -11.57
C SER A 17 17.45 8.03 -10.59
N ASP A 18 17.48 9.31 -11.01
CA ASP A 18 17.06 10.42 -10.15
C ASP A 18 15.55 10.38 -9.87
N LEU A 19 14.75 10.08 -10.91
CA LEU A 19 13.30 9.93 -10.76
C LEU A 19 12.94 8.71 -9.91
N ILE A 20 13.62 7.58 -10.12
CA ILE A 20 13.43 6.36 -9.31
C ILE A 20 13.71 6.67 -7.84
N LYS A 21 14.83 7.34 -7.54
CA LYS A 21 15.20 7.68 -6.16
C LYS A 21 14.18 8.61 -5.51
N GLN A 22 13.77 9.68 -6.21
CA GLN A 22 12.73 10.58 -5.71
C GLN A 22 11.39 9.85 -5.46
N PHE A 23 10.98 8.99 -6.39
CA PHE A 23 9.77 8.19 -6.26
C PHE A 23 9.83 7.26 -5.05
N VAL A 24 10.91 6.48 -4.92
CA VAL A 24 11.10 5.54 -3.80
C VAL A 24 11.12 6.28 -2.47
N SER A 25 11.87 7.36 -2.33
CA SER A 25 11.91 8.14 -1.08
C SER A 25 10.54 8.73 -0.74
N MET A 26 9.80 9.26 -1.72
CA MET A 26 8.44 9.78 -1.50
C MET A 26 7.49 8.66 -1.05
N TYR A 27 7.57 7.49 -1.68
CA TYR A 27 6.75 6.33 -1.35
C TYR A 27 6.99 5.85 0.08
N LEU A 28 8.26 5.71 0.47
CA LEU A 28 8.67 5.33 1.82
C LEU A 28 8.22 6.31 2.91
N ILE A 29 8.00 7.58 2.56
CA ILE A 29 7.49 8.59 3.49
C ILE A 29 5.95 8.60 3.54
N GLN A 30 5.29 8.55 2.38
CA GLN A 30 3.84 8.76 2.30
C GLN A 30 3.04 7.51 2.65
N THR A 31 3.44 6.33 2.18
CA THR A 31 2.66 5.10 2.37
C THR A 31 2.48 4.72 3.84
N PRO A 32 3.47 4.89 4.75
CA PRO A 32 3.24 4.71 6.18
C PRO A 32 2.16 5.64 6.76
N VAL A 33 2.11 6.90 6.32
CA VAL A 33 1.10 7.87 6.76
C VAL A 33 -0.29 7.43 6.32
N ASP A 34 -0.42 6.92 5.09
CA ASP A 34 -1.71 6.43 4.57
C ASP A 34 -2.17 5.17 5.32
N LEU A 35 -1.25 4.25 5.65
CA LEU A 35 -1.55 3.07 6.47
C LEU A 35 -1.97 3.46 7.89
N ASP A 36 -1.36 4.48 8.49
CA ASP A 36 -1.77 5.01 9.79
C ASP A 36 -3.19 5.61 9.72
N ASN A 37 -3.52 6.33 8.65
CA ASN A 37 -4.87 6.86 8.42
C ASN A 37 -5.91 5.74 8.32
N LEU A 38 -5.61 4.66 7.59
CA LEU A 38 -6.47 3.47 7.51
C LEU A 38 -6.60 2.78 8.88
N ARG A 39 -5.51 2.67 9.64
CA ARG A 39 -5.53 2.10 11.00
C ARG A 39 -6.42 2.92 11.95
N ASN A 40 -6.37 4.25 11.85
CA ASN A 40 -7.22 5.15 12.62
C ASN A 40 -8.69 5.03 12.22
N ALA A 41 -9.00 4.99 10.92
CA ALA A 41 -10.37 4.77 10.43
C ALA A 41 -10.96 3.44 10.95
N LEU A 42 -10.15 2.38 10.95
CA LEU A 42 -10.51 1.10 11.55
C LEU A 42 -10.76 1.25 13.06
N ALA A 43 -9.89 1.95 13.79
CA ALA A 43 -10.06 2.20 15.23
C ALA A 43 -11.35 2.94 15.55
N GLU A 44 -11.69 3.97 14.78
CA GLU A 44 -12.93 4.75 14.88
C GLU A 44 -14.18 3.94 14.49
N GLY A 45 -14.02 2.88 13.70
CA GLY A 45 -15.12 2.05 13.22
C GLY A 45 -15.95 2.71 12.12
N ASP A 46 -15.34 3.63 11.37
CA ASP A 46 -16.01 4.39 10.31
C ASP A 46 -15.79 3.71 8.95
N HIS A 47 -16.78 2.95 8.49
CA HIS A 47 -16.76 2.23 7.21
C HIS A 47 -16.43 3.11 6.01
N GLN A 48 -16.94 4.35 5.98
CA GLN A 48 -16.70 5.24 4.85
C GLN A 48 -15.23 5.66 4.82
N LYS A 49 -14.67 6.05 5.98
CA LYS A 49 -13.24 6.39 6.07
C LYS A 49 -12.34 5.20 5.76
N ILE A 50 -12.72 3.99 6.17
CA ILE A 50 -11.96 2.76 5.84
C ILE A 50 -11.94 2.56 4.32
N ALA A 51 -13.09 2.67 3.67
CA ALA A 51 -13.20 2.54 2.21
C ALA A 51 -12.37 3.61 1.48
N ASP A 52 -12.45 4.86 1.92
CA ASP A 52 -11.73 5.98 1.31
C ASP A 52 -10.22 5.84 1.48
N ALA A 53 -9.76 5.43 2.66
CA ALA A 53 -8.33 5.20 2.91
C ALA A 53 -7.79 4.02 2.10
N ALA A 54 -8.53 2.90 2.03
CA ALA A 54 -8.17 1.77 1.17
C ALA A 54 -8.11 2.17 -0.32
N HIS A 55 -9.10 2.94 -0.79
CA HIS A 55 -9.14 3.48 -2.15
C HIS A 55 -7.93 4.37 -2.46
N HIS A 56 -7.52 5.19 -1.51
CA HIS A 56 -6.37 6.10 -1.66
C HIS A 56 -5.04 5.35 -1.83
N ILE A 57 -4.83 4.29 -1.03
CA ILE A 57 -3.58 3.51 -1.07
C ILE A 57 -3.54 2.59 -2.29
N LYS A 58 -4.67 1.98 -2.65
CA LYS A 58 -4.79 0.99 -3.73
C LYS A 58 -4.02 1.32 -5.02
N PRO A 59 -4.18 2.51 -5.65
CA PRO A 59 -3.48 2.81 -6.91
C PRO A 59 -1.96 2.88 -6.76
N THR A 60 -1.44 3.13 -5.55
CA THR A 60 0.01 3.22 -5.34
C THR A 60 0.72 1.88 -5.54
N MET A 61 0.00 0.77 -5.37
CA MET A 61 0.53 -0.59 -5.58
C MET A 61 0.90 -0.87 -7.04
N ASP A 62 0.22 -0.23 -8.01
CA ASP A 62 0.49 -0.43 -9.44
C ASP A 62 1.89 0.06 -9.83
N TYR A 63 2.36 1.17 -9.22
CA TYR A 63 3.66 1.76 -9.56
C TYR A 63 4.85 0.86 -9.21
N ILE A 64 4.67 -0.03 -8.24
CA ILE A 64 5.71 -0.94 -7.73
C ILE A 64 5.44 -2.41 -8.05
N GLY A 65 4.39 -2.71 -8.82
CA GLY A 65 4.06 -4.07 -9.25
C GLY A 65 3.43 -4.95 -8.17
N ALA A 66 2.96 -4.36 -7.07
CA ALA A 66 2.36 -5.07 -5.94
C ALA A 66 0.88 -5.42 -6.19
N PHE A 67 0.59 -6.06 -7.33
CA PHE A 67 -0.78 -6.30 -7.80
C PHE A 67 -1.60 -7.20 -6.86
N HIS A 68 -0.96 -8.11 -6.12
CA HIS A 68 -1.64 -8.92 -5.10
C HIS A 68 -2.11 -8.07 -3.91
N LEU A 69 -1.32 -7.08 -3.49
CA LEU A 69 -1.72 -6.14 -2.42
C LEU A 69 -2.78 -5.16 -2.90
N LYS A 70 -2.72 -4.74 -4.17
CA LYS A 70 -3.80 -3.98 -4.80
C LYS A 70 -5.15 -4.69 -4.66
N ALA A 71 -5.19 -5.98 -4.98
CA ALA A 71 -6.41 -6.79 -4.86
C ALA A 71 -6.92 -6.86 -3.41
N LYS A 72 -6.02 -6.96 -2.42
CA LYS A 72 -6.39 -6.96 -1.00
C LYS A 72 -6.92 -5.60 -0.52
N PHE A 73 -6.37 -4.49 -1.00
CA PHE A 73 -6.93 -3.16 -0.74
C PHE A 73 -8.30 -2.98 -1.41
N GLU A 74 -8.49 -3.52 -2.62
CA GLU A 74 -9.78 -3.52 -3.29
C GLU A 74 -10.83 -4.33 -2.51
N GLU A 75 -10.47 -5.51 -2.02
CA GLU A 75 -11.31 -6.31 -1.14
C GLU A 75 -11.68 -5.54 0.13
N LEU A 76 -10.70 -4.94 0.81
CA LEU A 76 -10.95 -4.14 2.02
C LEU A 76 -11.87 -2.94 1.74
N GLU A 77 -11.65 -2.24 0.62
CA GLU A 77 -12.51 -1.14 0.16
C GLU A 77 -13.95 -1.61 -0.07
N MET A 78 -14.14 -2.73 -0.78
CA MET A 78 -15.46 -3.28 -1.07
C MET A 78 -16.18 -3.75 0.19
N ASN A 79 -15.49 -4.48 1.07
CA ASN A 79 -16.07 -4.98 2.32
C ASN A 79 -16.48 -3.81 3.24
N ALA A 80 -15.68 -2.74 3.27
CA ALA A 80 -16.02 -1.52 4.00
C ALA A 80 -17.27 -0.83 3.40
N LYS A 81 -17.35 -0.66 2.07
CA LYS A 81 -18.53 -0.11 1.39
C LYS A 81 -19.80 -0.95 1.62
N ASN A 82 -19.65 -2.27 1.72
CA ASN A 82 -20.74 -3.20 2.03
C ASN A 82 -21.11 -3.22 3.52
N GLN A 83 -20.46 -2.40 4.35
CA GLN A 83 -20.67 -2.33 5.80
C GLN A 83 -20.48 -3.68 6.50
N GLU A 84 -19.51 -4.47 6.05
CA GLU A 84 -19.16 -5.72 6.72
C GLU A 84 -18.66 -5.48 8.16
N SER A 85 -18.59 -6.56 8.95
CA SER A 85 -18.20 -6.45 10.36
C SER A 85 -16.83 -5.79 10.53
N LEU A 86 -16.72 -4.87 11.50
CA LEU A 86 -15.44 -4.23 11.82
C LEU A 86 -14.37 -5.24 12.25
N GLU A 87 -14.75 -6.36 12.85
CA GLU A 87 -13.82 -7.46 13.18
C GLU A 87 -13.21 -8.06 11.91
N GLY A 88 -14.04 -8.36 10.91
CA GLY A 88 -13.58 -8.85 9.61
C GLY A 88 -12.65 -7.85 8.91
N LEU A 89 -13.03 -6.57 8.86
CA LEU A 89 -12.21 -5.52 8.26
C LEU A 89 -10.84 -5.38 8.96
N ARG A 90 -10.82 -5.45 10.30
CA ARG A 90 -9.57 -5.44 11.08
C ARG A 90 -8.72 -6.67 10.81
N ALA A 91 -9.33 -7.85 10.66
CA ALA A 91 -8.61 -9.08 10.32
C ALA A 91 -7.98 -9.00 8.93
N THR A 92 -8.72 -8.54 7.93
CA THR A 92 -8.21 -8.30 6.57
C THR A 92 -7.06 -7.29 6.59
N PHE A 93 -7.23 -6.15 7.27
CA PHE A 93 -6.17 -5.16 7.38
C PHE A 93 -4.94 -5.68 8.15
N HIS A 94 -5.10 -6.53 9.15
CA HIS A 94 -3.96 -7.08 9.89
C HIS A 94 -3.03 -7.90 8.99
N VAL A 95 -3.58 -8.74 8.12
CA VAL A 95 -2.79 -9.49 7.12
C VAL A 95 -2.11 -8.53 6.15
N LEU A 96 -2.87 -7.55 5.66
CA LEU A 96 -2.36 -6.53 4.73
C LEU A 96 -1.20 -5.72 5.35
N ASP A 97 -1.32 -5.31 6.63
CA ASP A 97 -0.32 -4.51 7.35
C ASP A 97 1.00 -5.25 7.54
N ILE A 98 0.97 -6.59 7.62
CA ILE A 98 2.19 -7.41 7.67
C ILE A 98 2.89 -7.38 6.32
N GLU A 99 2.18 -7.68 5.23
CA GLU A 99 2.76 -7.70 3.88
C GLU A 99 3.22 -6.30 3.43
N MET A 100 2.51 -5.24 3.86
CA MET A 100 2.94 -3.86 3.59
C MET A 100 4.26 -3.52 4.30
N LYS A 101 4.51 -4.04 5.50
CA LYS A 101 5.81 -3.87 6.17
C LYS A 101 6.92 -4.59 5.43
N GLU A 102 6.66 -5.80 4.93
CA GLU A 102 7.62 -6.54 4.11
C GLU A 102 7.90 -5.80 2.80
N LEU A 103 6.88 -5.27 2.13
CA LEU A 103 7.00 -4.43 0.93
C LEU A 103 7.83 -3.17 1.18
N LEU A 104 7.54 -2.42 2.25
CA LEU A 104 8.30 -1.22 2.59
C LEU A 104 9.76 -1.55 2.89
N PHE A 105 10.02 -2.65 3.59
CA PHE A 105 11.38 -3.13 3.83
C PHE A 105 12.12 -3.49 2.53
N GLU A 106 11.44 -4.17 1.59
CA GLU A 106 11.99 -4.45 0.26
C GLU A 106 12.35 -3.16 -0.50
N LEU A 107 11.47 -2.17 -0.45
CA LEU A 107 11.66 -0.88 -1.09
C LEU A 107 12.82 -0.08 -0.46
N GLU A 108 12.98 -0.12 0.87
CA GLU A 108 14.16 0.43 1.56
C GLU A 108 15.46 -0.28 1.16
N GLN A 109 15.44 -1.61 0.97
CA GLN A 109 16.62 -2.31 0.47
C GLN A 109 16.94 -1.90 -0.96
N TYR A 110 15.93 -1.73 -1.80
CA TYR A 110 16.12 -1.26 -3.17
C TYR A 110 16.71 0.16 -3.20
N GLU A 111 16.21 1.08 -2.37
CA GLU A 111 16.73 2.45 -2.26
C GLU A 111 18.25 2.49 -2.00
N LYS A 112 18.77 1.56 -1.19
CA LYS A 112 20.21 1.47 -0.89
C LYS A 112 21.06 0.99 -2.06
N THR A 113 20.44 0.43 -3.10
CA THR A 113 21.12 -0.05 -4.30
C THR A 113 21.20 0.98 -5.43
N ILE A 114 20.51 2.12 -5.29
CA ILE A 114 20.36 3.16 -6.33
C ILE A 114 20.92 4.54 -5.96
#